data_AF-A0AAV4KF16-F1
#
_entry.id   AF-A0AAV4KF16-F1
#
_cell.length_a   1.000
_cell.length_b   1.000
_cell.length_c   1.000
_cell.angle_alpha   90.00
_cell.angle_beta   90.00
_cell.angle_gamma   90.00
#
_symmetry.space_group_name_H-M   'P 1'
#
loop_
_entity.id
_entity.type
_entity.pdbx_description
1 polymer ?
#
loop_
_entity_poly.entity_id
_entity_poly.type
_entity_poly.pdbx_seq_one_letter_code
_entity_poly.pdbx_strand_id
1 'polypeptide(L)'
;MFAEKTDDDGRMCSFCARPEAEVTKLVAGPGVNICTECVDLAASIVAEYRPGPTELRMPMWGGLTDAEMLERLPRVAAVADRIEADLRMWVTELRRRGVTWARIGRALGITRQSAWERFSGEE
;
A
#
# COMPACT_ATOMS: atom_id res chain seq x y z
N MET A 1 -29.02 -19.40 -23.23
CA MET A 1 -27.63 -19.84 -22.95
C MET A 1 -26.86 -18.59 -22.59
N PHE A 2 -26.67 -18.35 -21.30
CA PHE A 2 -25.79 -17.28 -20.83
C PHE A 2 -24.39 -17.88 -20.76
N ALA A 3 -23.47 -17.35 -21.56
CA ALA A 3 -22.06 -17.69 -21.45
C ALA A 3 -21.53 -17.11 -20.14
N GLU A 4 -21.09 -17.97 -19.23
CA GLU A 4 -20.31 -17.58 -18.06
C GLU A 4 -19.03 -16.88 -18.54
N LYS A 5 -18.93 -15.57 -18.28
CA LYS A 5 -17.67 -14.84 -18.34
C LYS A 5 -16.85 -15.29 -17.15
N THR A 6 -15.79 -16.04 -17.38
CA THR A 6 -14.72 -16.22 -16.41
C THR A 6 -14.00 -14.89 -16.25
N ASP A 7 -14.16 -14.27 -15.07
CA ASP A 7 -13.35 -13.15 -14.61
C ASP A 7 -11.92 -13.64 -14.29
N ASP A 8 -11.19 -14.11 -15.30
CA ASP A 8 -9.75 -14.31 -15.25
C ASP A 8 -9.07 -12.96 -15.54
N ASP A 9 -9.31 -11.99 -14.65
CA ASP A 9 -8.74 -10.64 -14.73
C ASP A 9 -7.27 -10.67 -14.35
N GLY A 10 -6.41 -11.22 -15.22
CA GLY A 10 -5.01 -10.83 -15.41
C GLY A 10 -4.16 -10.57 -14.16
N ARG A 11 -4.39 -11.28 -13.05
CA ARG A 11 -3.66 -11.02 -11.81
C ARG A 11 -2.24 -11.53 -11.97
N MET A 12 -1.27 -10.64 -11.85
CA MET A 12 0.14 -10.98 -11.93
C MET A 12 0.83 -10.75 -10.59
N CYS A 13 1.83 -11.57 -10.29
CA CYS A 13 2.75 -11.31 -9.19
C CYS A 13 3.52 -10.01 -9.45
N SER A 14 3.47 -9.07 -8.51
CA SER A 14 4.17 -7.79 -8.59
C SER A 14 5.70 -7.92 -8.55
N PHE A 15 6.23 -9.10 -8.21
CA PHE A 15 7.67 -9.34 -8.05
C PHE A 15 8.28 -10.07 -9.25
N CYS A 16 7.66 -11.17 -9.70
CA CYS A 16 8.16 -11.95 -10.84
C CYS A 16 7.39 -11.70 -12.15
N ALA A 17 6.34 -10.88 -12.13
CA ALA A 17 5.46 -10.57 -13.27
C ALA A 17 4.74 -11.78 -13.91
N ARG A 18 4.81 -12.97 -13.30
CA ARG A 18 4.07 -14.15 -13.77
C ARG A 18 2.57 -14.02 -13.47
N PRO A 19 1.69 -14.46 -14.37
CA PRO A 19 0.26 -14.50 -14.14
C PRO A 19 -0.13 -15.53 -13.08
N GLU A 20 -1.30 -15.37 -12.47
CA GLU A 20 -1.85 -16.27 -11.45
C GLU A 20 -1.89 -17.72 -11.93
N ALA A 21 -2.17 -17.94 -13.22
CA ALA A 21 -2.19 -19.26 -13.86
C ALA A 21 -0.81 -19.96 -13.91
N GLU A 22 0.30 -19.21 -13.82
CA GLU A 22 1.67 -19.73 -13.91
C GLU A 22 2.37 -19.86 -12.54
N VAL A 23 1.66 -19.56 -11.45
CA VAL A 23 2.19 -19.64 -10.08
C VAL A 23 1.35 -20.58 -9.23
N THR A 24 1.97 -21.19 -8.22
CA THR A 24 1.27 -22.17 -7.37
C THR A 24 0.13 -21.52 -6.57
N LYS A 25 0.38 -20.32 -6.06
CA LYS A 25 -0.60 -19.51 -5.33
C LYS A 25 -0.23 -18.05 -5.43
N LEU A 26 -1.22 -17.20 -5.62
CA LEU A 26 -1.07 -15.75 -5.59
C LEU A 26 -1.82 -15.17 -4.38
N VAL A 27 -1.13 -14.40 -3.55
CA VAL A 27 -1.74 -13.62 -2.46
C VAL A 27 -1.94 -12.20 -2.97
N ALA A 28 -3.20 -11.76 -3.07
CA ALA A 28 -3.56 -10.41 -3.50
C ALA A 28 -3.84 -9.51 -2.29
N GLY A 29 -3.09 -8.40 -2.20
CA GLY A 29 -3.35 -7.31 -1.25
C GLY A 29 -3.74 -6.03 -2.00
N PRO A 30 -4.16 -4.97 -1.28
CA PRO A 30 -4.38 -3.66 -1.90
C PRO A 30 -3.09 -3.12 -2.54
N GLY A 31 -2.91 -3.36 -3.85
CA GLY A 31 -1.88 -2.75 -4.68
C GLY A 31 -0.61 -3.52 -4.87
N VAL A 32 -0.56 -4.73 -4.31
CA VAL A 32 0.57 -5.62 -4.48
C VAL A 32 0.07 -7.07 -4.40
N ASN A 33 0.56 -7.89 -5.30
CA ASN A 33 0.31 -9.32 -5.30
C ASN A 33 1.65 -10.06 -5.20
N ILE A 34 1.74 -11.09 -4.38
CA ILE A 34 2.96 -11.90 -4.23
C ILE A 34 2.65 -13.38 -4.39
N CYS A 35 3.45 -14.10 -5.17
CA CYS A 35 3.31 -15.54 -5.31
C CYS A 35 4.19 -16.29 -4.31
N THR A 36 3.89 -17.57 -4.08
CA THR A 36 4.62 -18.44 -3.15
C THR A 36 6.13 -18.45 -3.40
N GLU A 37 6.56 -18.57 -4.66
CA GLU A 37 7.99 -18.64 -4.99
C GLU A 37 8.73 -17.33 -4.66
N CYS A 38 8.06 -16.19 -4.82
CA CYS A 38 8.61 -14.91 -4.41
C CYS A 38 8.63 -14.74 -2.89
N VAL A 39 7.68 -15.33 -2.16
CA VAL A 39 7.71 -15.38 -0.68
C VAL A 39 8.90 -16.21 -0.21
N ASP A 40 9.12 -17.39 -0.78
CA ASP A 40 10.21 -18.28 -0.40
C ASP A 40 11.58 -17.65 -0.69
N LEU A 41 11.74 -17.01 -1.86
CA LEU A 41 12.95 -16.27 -2.20
C LEU A 41 13.18 -15.08 -1.25
N ALA A 42 12.13 -14.33 -0.93
CA ALA A 42 12.25 -13.23 0.03
C ALA A 42 12.66 -13.76 1.41
N ALA A 43 12.08 -14.89 1.84
CA ALA A 43 12.41 -15.51 3.12
C ALA A 43 13.85 -16.00 3.17
N SER A 44 14.40 -16.58 2.09
CA SER A 44 15.80 -17.02 2.06
C SER A 44 16.77 -15.83 2.13
N ILE A 45 16.51 -14.76 1.38
CA ILE A 45 17.32 -13.54 1.43
C ILE A 45 17.32 -12.93 2.84
N VAL A 46 16.16 -12.90 3.50
CA VAL A 46 16.03 -12.42 4.89
C VAL A 46 16.71 -13.34 5.89
N ALA A 47 16.66 -14.66 5.69
CA ALA A 47 17.33 -15.62 6.57
C ALA A 47 18.86 -15.56 6.45
N GLU A 48 19.38 -15.30 5.25
CA GLU A 48 20.80 -15.10 4.97
C GLU A 48 21.29 -13.70 5.38
N TYR A 49 20.37 -12.76 5.59
CA TYR A 49 20.69 -11.43 6.07
C TYR A 49 21.27 -11.49 7.48
N ARG A 50 22.60 -11.39 7.56
CA ARG A 50 23.30 -11.11 8.81
C ARG A 50 23.39 -9.59 8.95
N PRO A 51 22.68 -8.97 9.91
CA PRO A 51 22.95 -7.59 10.21
C PRO A 51 24.41 -7.49 10.69
N GLY A 52 25.24 -6.76 9.94
CA GLY A 52 26.30 -5.97 10.58
C GLY A 52 25.67 -5.04 11.62
N PRO A 53 26.45 -4.42 12.52
CA PRO A 53 25.90 -3.46 13.48
C PRO A 53 24.93 -2.55 12.74
N THR A 54 23.66 -2.58 13.18
CA THR A 54 22.55 -1.92 12.50
C THR A 54 22.79 -0.43 12.53
N GLU A 55 23.59 0.06 11.59
CA GLU A 55 23.43 1.39 11.07
C GLU A 55 22.04 1.36 10.42
N LEU A 56 21.08 1.92 11.14
CA LEU A 56 19.92 2.53 10.52
C LEU A 56 20.43 3.32 9.31
N ARG A 57 20.33 2.76 8.09
CA ARG A 57 20.57 3.50 6.86
C ARG A 57 19.42 4.48 6.69
N MET A 58 19.41 5.53 7.50
CA MET A 58 18.77 6.79 7.16
C MET A 58 19.52 7.39 5.94
N PRO A 59 18.79 7.94 4.97
CA PRO A 59 18.04 7.16 4.00
C PRO A 59 18.80 7.03 2.67
N MET A 60 18.29 6.20 1.75
CA MET A 60 18.74 6.00 0.35
C MET A 60 18.91 7.29 -0.49
N TRP A 61 18.64 8.47 0.07
CA TRP A 61 18.55 9.75 -0.61
C TRP A 61 19.88 10.50 -0.53
N GLY A 62 20.74 10.16 0.44
CA GLY A 62 22.08 10.76 0.55
C GLY A 62 23.00 10.45 -0.63
N GLY A 63 22.63 9.48 -1.48
CA GLY A 63 23.31 9.17 -2.74
C GLY A 63 22.51 9.53 -3.99
N LEU A 64 21.36 10.21 -3.86
CA LEU A 64 20.57 10.67 -5.00
C LEU A 64 20.81 12.16 -5.20
N THR A 65 20.89 12.57 -6.46
CA THR A 65 20.78 13.97 -6.86
C THR A 65 19.33 14.43 -6.75
N ASP A 66 19.13 15.74 -6.64
CA ASP A 66 17.80 16.35 -6.64
C ASP A 66 16.98 15.95 -7.89
N ALA A 67 17.64 15.81 -9.05
CA ALA A 67 16.99 15.37 -10.29
C ALA A 67 16.42 13.95 -10.17
N GLU A 68 17.22 13.01 -9.64
CA GLU A 68 16.77 11.63 -9.42
C GLU A 68 15.66 11.55 -8.37
N MET A 69 15.67 12.45 -7.37
CA MET A 69 14.57 12.55 -6.40
C MET A 69 13.28 13.05 -7.05
N LEU A 70 13.37 14.08 -7.89
CA LEU A 70 12.23 14.63 -8.63
C LEU A 70 11.63 13.60 -9.60
N GLU A 71 12.45 12.78 -10.26
CA GLU A 71 11.96 11.70 -11.13
C GLU A 71 11.21 10.60 -10.36
N ARG A 72 11.58 10.36 -9.10
CA ARG A 72 10.94 9.35 -8.24
C ARG A 72 9.67 9.86 -7.58
N LEU A 73 9.56 11.16 -7.36
CA LEU A 73 8.48 11.79 -6.61
C LEU A 73 7.07 11.43 -7.11
N PRO A 74 6.79 11.37 -8.44
CA PRO A 74 5.47 10.97 -8.93
C PRO A 74 5.04 9.57 -8.50
N ARG A 75 5.98 8.61 -8.40
CA ARG A 75 5.68 7.25 -7.93
C ARG A 75 5.35 7.25 -6.45
N VAL A 76 6.10 8.00 -5.65
CA VAL A 76 5.84 8.15 -4.21
C VAL A 76 4.49 8.82 -3.97
N ALA A 77 4.17 9.86 -4.74
CA ALA A 77 2.89 10.54 -4.70
C ALA A 77 1.74 9.57 -5.03
N ALA A 78 1.84 8.76 -6.08
CA ALA A 78 0.82 7.78 -6.43
C ALA A 78 0.56 6.74 -5.31
N VAL A 79 1.62 6.33 -4.60
CA VAL A 79 1.48 5.46 -3.42
C VAL A 79 0.78 6.20 -2.27
N ALA A 80 1.16 7.46 -2.02
CA ALA A 80 0.54 8.28 -0.99
C ALA A 80 -0.96 8.52 -1.28
N ASP A 81 -1.33 8.77 -2.53
CA ASP A 81 -2.72 8.96 -2.97
C ASP A 81 -3.57 7.72 -2.67
N ARG A 82 -3.03 6.52 -2.91
CA ARG A 82 -3.70 5.26 -2.59
C ARG A 82 -3.95 5.12 -1.09
N ILE A 83 -2.93 5.37 -0.27
CA ILE A 83 -3.04 5.29 1.18
C ILE A 83 -4.07 6.30 1.69
N GLU A 84 -4.07 7.50 1.13
CA GLU A 84 -5.05 8.53 1.48
C GLU A 84 -6.48 8.13 1.08
N ALA A 85 -6.67 7.50 -0.08
CA ALA A 85 -7.96 6.99 -0.52
C ALA A 85 -8.48 5.87 0.40
N ASP A 86 -7.62 4.91 0.76
CA ASP A 86 -7.97 3.86 1.72
C ASP A 86 -8.35 4.46 3.08
N LEU A 87 -7.55 5.40 3.59
CA LEU A 87 -7.85 6.09 4.85
C LEU A 87 -9.20 6.81 4.81
N ARG A 88 -9.53 7.48 3.70
CA ARG A 88 -10.85 8.12 3.49
C ARG A 88 -11.98 7.10 3.53
N MET A 89 -11.86 5.94 2.87
CA MET A 89 -12.89 4.90 2.91
C MET A 89 -13.18 4.43 4.34
N TRP A 90 -12.14 4.24 5.14
CA TRP A 90 -12.28 3.85 6.54
C TRP A 90 -12.97 4.93 7.37
N VAL A 91 -12.56 6.20 7.20
CA VAL A 91 -13.20 7.33 7.88
C VAL A 91 -14.68 7.45 7.49
N THR A 92 -15.01 7.30 6.21
CA THR A 92 -16.41 7.29 5.73
C THR A 92 -17.23 6.18 6.39
N GLU A 93 -16.72 4.96 6.46
CA GLU A 93 -17.42 3.85 7.11
C GLU A 93 -17.59 4.08 8.62
N LEU A 94 -16.58 4.65 9.30
CA LEU A 94 -16.69 5.03 10.71
C LEU A 94 -17.76 6.11 10.92
N ARG A 95 -17.84 7.09 10.02
CA ARG A 95 -18.90 8.11 10.05
C ARG A 95 -20.28 7.53 9.80
N ARG A 96 -20.43 6.58 8.86
CA ARG A 96 -21.66 5.83 8.61
C ARG A 96 -22.12 5.05 9.85
N ARG A 97 -21.19 4.53 10.64
CA ARG A 97 -21.44 3.86 11.93
C ARG A 97 -21.67 4.81 13.11
N GLY A 98 -21.73 6.12 12.87
CA GLY A 98 -21.99 7.14 13.89
C GLY A 98 -20.79 7.51 14.77
N VAL A 99 -19.57 7.10 14.43
CA VAL A 99 -18.37 7.44 15.21
C VAL A 99 -18.06 8.92 15.08
N THR A 100 -17.97 9.67 16.19
CA THR A 100 -17.80 11.13 16.19
C THR A 100 -16.44 11.57 15.62
N TRP A 101 -16.41 12.75 15.00
CA TRP A 101 -15.17 13.40 14.53
C TRP A 101 -14.13 13.56 15.63
N ALA A 102 -14.57 13.76 16.88
CA ALA A 102 -13.65 13.86 18.03
C ALA A 102 -12.94 12.52 18.31
N ARG A 103 -13.63 11.39 18.14
CA ARG A 103 -13.04 10.06 18.32
C ARG A 103 -12.13 9.69 17.16
N ILE A 104 -12.51 10.04 15.93
CA ILE A 104 -11.68 9.85 14.73
C ILE A 104 -10.41 10.69 14.82
N GLY A 105 -10.51 11.97 15.15
CA GLY A 105 -9.34 12.85 15.34
C GLY A 105 -8.38 12.31 16.39
N ARG A 106 -8.88 11.88 17.56
CA ARG A 106 -8.04 11.23 18.59
C ARG A 106 -7.30 9.99 18.08
N ALA A 107 -7.96 9.15 17.29
CA ALA A 107 -7.32 7.94 16.74
C ALA A 107 -6.22 8.28 15.72
N LEU A 108 -6.38 9.38 14.97
CA LEU A 108 -5.42 9.87 13.98
C LEU A 108 -4.35 10.80 14.58
N GLY A 109 -4.40 11.10 15.88
CA GLY A 109 -3.48 12.03 16.53
C GLY A 109 -3.67 13.50 16.12
N ILE A 110 -4.85 13.87 15.60
CA ILE A 110 -5.17 15.23 15.15
C ILE A 110 -6.38 15.80 15.90
N THR A 111 -6.60 17.10 15.76
CA THR A 111 -7.76 17.75 16.40
C THR A 111 -9.07 17.32 15.73
N ARG A 112 -10.19 17.45 16.45
CA ARG A 112 -11.54 17.25 15.89
C ARG A 112 -11.76 18.10 14.64
N GLN A 113 -11.31 19.36 14.67
CA GLN A 113 -11.47 20.29 13.56
C GLN A 113 -10.67 19.83 12.34
N SER A 114 -9.40 19.47 12.53
CA SER A 114 -8.55 18.95 11.44
C SER A 114 -9.11 17.66 10.83
N ALA A 115 -9.69 16.78 11.66
CA ALA A 115 -10.36 15.58 11.17
C ALA A 115 -11.63 15.90 10.37
N TRP A 116 -12.40 16.90 10.80
CA TRP A 116 -13.56 17.37 10.04
C TRP A 116 -13.10 17.99 8.72
N GLU A 117 -12.28 19.03 8.74
CA GLU A 117 -11.80 19.72 7.52
C GLU A 117 -11.18 18.77 6.48
N ARG A 118 -10.44 17.75 6.93
CA ARG A 118 -9.78 16.79 6.02
C ARG A 118 -10.72 15.77 5.40
N PHE A 119 -11.72 15.31 6.15
CA PHE A 119 -12.52 14.12 5.78
C PHE A 119 -14.03 14.38 5.70
N SER A 120 -14.50 15.56 6.06
CA SER A 120 -15.89 15.98 5.88
C SER A 120 -16.19 16.47 4.48
N GLY A 121 -15.20 16.41 3.57
CA GLY A 121 -15.30 16.89 2.19
C GLY A 121 -16.61 16.46 1.51
N GLU A 122 -17.19 17.46 0.83
CA GLU A 122 -18.54 17.59 0.31
C GLU A 122 -19.01 16.39 -0.52
N GLU A 123 -20.31 16.06 -0.40
CA GLU A 123 -21.01 15.29 -1.44
C GLU A 123 -20.87 15.95 -2.81
#